data_AF-A0A524FK13-F1
#
_entry.id   AF-A0A524FK13-F1
#
_cell.length_a   1.000
_cell.length_b   1.000
_cell.length_c   1.000
_cell.angle_alpha   90.00
_cell.angle_beta   90.00
_cell.angle_gamma   90.00
#
_symmetry.space_group_name_H-M   'P 1'
#
loop_
_entity.id
_entity.type
_entity.pdbx_description
1 polymer ?
#
loop_
_entity_poly.entity_id
_entity_poly.type
_entity_poly.pdbx_seq_one_letter_code
_entity_poly.pdbx_strand_id
1 'polypeptide(L)'
;MLFRFLSIIWLSLILFLICLFLYLRKKKNNEILYIIIPLICIGIWAIHSLIVAYFFPLNAYIDFSIYYYSGRQLLIDPNRLYIEKNGDSTGMIYLPFFPMFWATSLSLLPYRISYFIWYGLNYIFAVLLVLEFNKILKLLGIKEKIHRFLFLMVTSNGYLIYLQFFSNQSKFIVGTLLFFILRREIQYKKEERVKDFKYKFITYFLFCMIVGMIPFFLFLLLIFIFHDIPFGELFEKENLKTYGLVGSIFLAQNFLFIIYPRLIFDFFLISQKWHIFSLFLENYYLIILNRIFIIPILAKIIVSFIFLIFMYVIIGFLLITKKLNIQEKFSYYAISFIFLSYLAYRILIILLPLTLLLFIPFFYQEVRGKDFIKKNKYVLMGLISVSGIYFTWEGVLGFNPHYPNLFGGSAGWLIFTILLGICLLKLYLDKDFYIVERKQEL
;
A
#
# COMPACT_ATOMS: atom_id res chain seq x y z
N MET A 1 4.09 10.40 35.45
CA MET A 1 5.20 10.61 34.48
C MET A 1 4.76 10.37 33.03
N LEU A 2 4.11 9.25 32.72
CA LEU A 2 3.57 8.93 31.38
C LEU A 2 2.55 9.97 30.86
N PHE A 3 1.66 10.46 31.73
CA PHE A 3 0.68 11.51 31.38
C PHE A 3 1.38 12.79 30.91
N ARG A 4 2.40 13.26 31.65
CA ARG A 4 3.22 14.42 31.27
C ARG A 4 3.99 14.19 29.96
N PHE A 5 4.49 12.98 29.74
CA PHE A 5 5.20 12.63 28.49
C PHE A 5 4.26 12.59 27.28
N LEU A 6 3.06 12.06 27.44
CA LEU A 6 1.98 12.11 26.45
C LEU A 6 1.57 13.55 26.19
N SER A 7 1.35 14.38 27.21
CA SER A 7 1.05 15.81 27.05
C SER A 7 2.14 16.53 26.26
N ILE A 8 3.41 16.17 26.45
CA ILE A 8 4.54 16.73 25.69
C ILE A 8 4.50 16.27 24.24
N ILE A 9 4.23 14.98 23.95
CA ILE A 9 4.08 14.49 22.57
C ILE A 9 2.86 15.14 21.89
N TRP A 10 1.74 15.26 22.60
CA TRP A 10 0.53 15.96 22.14
C TRP A 10 0.82 17.42 21.84
N LEU A 11 1.47 18.14 22.76
CA LEU A 11 1.93 19.49 22.50
C LEU A 11 2.90 19.52 21.33
N SER A 12 3.83 18.58 21.20
CA SER A 12 4.82 18.57 20.12
C SER A 12 4.19 18.35 18.75
N LEU A 13 3.16 17.50 18.67
CA LEU A 13 2.46 17.18 17.43
C LEU A 13 1.46 18.26 17.04
N ILE A 14 0.76 18.84 18.02
CA ILE A 14 -0.07 20.03 17.85
C ILE A 14 0.81 21.23 17.49
N LEU A 15 1.94 21.43 18.16
CA LEU A 15 2.92 22.48 17.88
C LEU A 15 3.59 22.24 16.52
N PHE A 16 3.87 21.00 16.11
CA PHE A 16 4.33 20.69 14.76
C PHE A 16 3.28 21.01 13.72
N LEU A 17 2.01 20.63 13.93
CA LEU A 17 0.90 20.96 13.03
C LEU A 17 0.64 22.47 12.97
N ILE A 18 0.75 23.17 14.10
CA ILE A 18 0.63 24.63 14.20
C ILE A 18 1.84 25.31 13.57
N CYS A 19 3.07 24.85 13.81
CA CYS A 19 4.28 25.40 13.21
C CYS A 19 4.32 25.14 11.70
N LEU A 20 3.87 23.96 11.26
CA LEU A 20 3.67 23.65 9.84
C LEU A 20 2.61 24.56 9.24
N PHE A 21 1.45 24.72 9.91
CA PHE A 21 0.39 25.63 9.48
C PHE A 21 0.85 27.10 9.44
N LEU A 22 1.58 27.59 10.46
CA LEU A 22 2.09 28.96 10.55
C LEU A 22 3.24 29.21 9.57
N TYR A 23 4.16 28.25 9.40
CA TYR A 23 5.23 28.30 8.40
C TYR A 23 4.64 28.38 6.98
N LEU A 24 3.62 27.57 6.70
CA LEU A 24 2.96 27.53 5.41
C LEU A 24 2.03 28.73 5.19
N ARG A 25 1.43 29.31 6.24
CA ARG A 25 0.62 30.54 6.20
C ARG A 25 1.47 31.80 5.98
N LYS A 26 2.70 31.84 6.51
CA LYS A 26 3.64 32.96 6.32
C LYS A 26 4.08 33.09 4.85
N LYS A 27 4.06 31.98 4.09
CA LYS A 27 3.99 32.01 2.63
C LYS A 27 2.55 32.35 2.24
N LYS A 28 2.28 33.58 1.83
CA LYS A 28 0.97 34.18 1.45
C LYS A 28 0.27 33.46 0.26
N ASN A 29 0.07 32.16 0.36
CA ASN A 29 -0.30 31.29 -0.75
C ASN A 29 -1.45 30.39 -0.33
N ASN A 30 -2.66 30.71 -0.81
CA ASN A 30 -3.80 29.78 -0.91
C ASN A 30 -3.44 28.46 -1.65
N GLU A 31 -2.23 28.40 -2.22
CA GLU A 31 -1.63 27.27 -2.93
C GLU A 31 -1.35 26.03 -2.10
N ILE A 32 -1.32 26.11 -0.76
CA ILE A 32 -0.93 24.99 0.10
C ILE A 32 -2.14 24.31 0.74
N LEU A 33 -3.30 24.96 0.73
CA LEU A 33 -4.52 24.50 1.42
C LEU A 33 -4.99 23.12 0.93
N TYR A 34 -4.88 22.87 -0.38
CA TYR A 34 -5.30 21.59 -0.99
C TYR A 34 -4.45 20.38 -0.56
N ILE A 35 -3.26 20.61 -0.01
CA ILE A 35 -2.42 19.55 0.57
C ILE A 35 -2.68 19.49 2.07
N ILE A 36 -2.81 20.64 2.74
CA ILE A 36 -3.00 20.72 4.19
C ILE A 36 -4.25 19.96 4.64
N ILE A 37 -5.38 20.10 3.94
CA ILE A 37 -6.63 19.44 4.33
C ILE A 37 -6.45 17.90 4.38
N PRO A 38 -5.92 17.23 3.34
CA PRO A 38 -5.53 15.82 3.42
C PRO A 38 -4.64 15.46 4.62
N LEU A 39 -3.64 16.29 4.93
CA LEU A 39 -2.74 16.06 6.07
C LEU A 39 -3.46 16.19 7.42
N ILE A 40 -4.40 17.15 7.53
CA ILE A 40 -5.27 17.29 8.70
C ILE A 40 -6.16 16.06 8.85
N CYS A 41 -6.74 15.53 7.77
CA CYS A 41 -7.54 14.31 7.81
C CYS A 41 -6.73 13.13 8.36
N ILE A 42 -5.49 12.91 7.89
CA ILE A 42 -4.59 11.90 8.44
C ILE A 42 -4.30 12.17 9.92
N GLY A 43 -4.02 13.42 10.29
CA GLY A 43 -3.77 13.85 11.66
C GLY A 43 -4.93 13.53 12.59
N ILE A 44 -6.17 13.83 12.19
CA ILE A 44 -7.39 13.52 12.96
C ILE A 44 -7.52 12.01 13.16
N TRP A 45 -7.35 11.21 12.10
CA TRP A 45 -7.44 9.75 12.20
C TRP A 45 -6.33 9.15 13.08
N ALA A 46 -5.10 9.66 12.97
CA ALA A 46 -3.99 9.26 13.84
C ALA A 46 -4.26 9.65 15.30
N ILE A 47 -4.73 10.85 15.57
CA ILE A 47 -5.08 11.30 16.92
C ILE A 47 -6.18 10.42 17.52
N HIS A 48 -7.25 10.19 16.75
CA HIS A 48 -8.34 9.32 17.17
C HIS A 48 -7.86 7.90 17.45
N SER A 49 -7.04 7.35 16.56
CA SER A 49 -6.45 6.01 16.72
C SER A 49 -5.62 5.87 17.99
N LEU A 50 -4.79 6.88 18.30
CA LEU A 50 -4.01 6.90 19.53
C LEU A 50 -4.87 6.95 20.79
N ILE A 51 -5.97 7.73 20.77
CA ILE A 51 -6.95 7.78 21.87
C ILE A 51 -7.58 6.40 22.08
N VAL A 52 -8.02 5.74 21.01
CA VAL A 52 -8.62 4.40 21.13
C VAL A 52 -7.59 3.37 21.60
N ALA A 53 -6.38 3.39 21.06
CA ALA A 53 -5.29 2.50 21.49
C ALA A 53 -4.94 2.64 22.98
N TYR A 54 -5.09 3.84 23.53
CA TYR A 54 -4.91 4.08 24.97
C TYR A 54 -5.96 3.36 25.82
N PHE A 55 -7.23 3.38 25.39
CA PHE A 55 -8.31 2.70 26.09
C PHE A 55 -8.34 1.18 25.83
N PHE A 56 -7.83 0.73 24.69
CA PHE A 56 -7.82 -0.69 24.27
C PHE A 56 -6.39 -1.19 23.94
N PRO A 57 -5.47 -1.18 24.91
CA PRO A 57 -4.05 -1.44 24.67
C PRO A 57 -3.78 -2.84 24.11
N LEU A 58 -4.44 -3.88 24.62
CA LEU A 58 -4.19 -5.28 24.24
C LEU A 58 -4.34 -5.51 22.72
N ASN A 59 -5.28 -4.82 22.07
CA ASN A 59 -5.57 -4.98 20.65
C ASN A 59 -4.71 -4.08 19.75
N ALA A 60 -4.33 -2.89 20.22
CA ALA A 60 -3.53 -1.94 19.47
C ALA A 60 -2.08 -2.42 19.21
N TYR A 61 -1.60 -3.34 20.05
CA TYR A 61 -0.20 -3.77 20.03
C TYR A 61 0.11 -4.96 19.11
N ILE A 62 -0.87 -5.58 18.44
CA ILE A 62 -0.65 -6.88 17.78
C ILE A 62 0.48 -6.84 16.75
N ASP A 63 0.40 -6.02 15.70
CA ASP A 63 1.43 -6.01 14.65
C ASP A 63 2.75 -5.37 15.11
N PHE A 64 2.68 -4.30 15.91
CA PHE A 64 3.87 -3.70 16.50
C PHE A 64 4.64 -4.69 17.39
N SER A 65 3.92 -5.51 18.18
CA SER A 65 4.54 -6.51 19.04
C SER A 65 5.30 -7.55 18.24
N ILE A 66 4.76 -7.99 17.10
CA ILE A 66 5.45 -8.90 16.18
C ILE A 66 6.79 -8.29 15.73
N TYR A 67 6.81 -7.01 15.36
CA TYR A 67 8.06 -6.35 14.95
C TYR A 67 9.06 -6.23 16.11
N TYR A 68 8.59 -5.76 17.26
CA TYR A 68 9.45 -5.54 18.42
C TYR A 68 10.08 -6.84 18.92
N TYR A 69 9.26 -7.88 19.10
CA TYR A 69 9.70 -9.16 19.62
C TYR A 69 10.50 -9.97 18.61
N SER A 70 10.20 -9.90 17.31
CA SER A 70 11.04 -10.53 16.29
C SER A 70 12.44 -9.90 16.24
N GLY A 71 12.55 -8.58 16.36
CA GLY A 71 13.84 -7.91 16.49
C GLY A 71 14.60 -8.31 17.76
N ARG A 72 13.92 -8.42 18.91
CA ARG A 72 14.53 -8.95 20.15
C ARG A 72 14.95 -10.41 20.01
N GLN A 73 14.14 -11.24 19.34
CA GLN A 73 14.41 -12.66 19.13
C GLN A 73 15.68 -12.85 18.31
N LEU A 74 15.91 -12.02 17.28
CA LEU A 74 17.17 -12.03 16.54
C LEU A 74 18.40 -11.73 17.40
N LEU A 75 18.28 -10.89 18.42
CA LEU A 75 19.40 -10.57 19.32
C LEU A 75 19.70 -11.70 20.32
N ILE A 76 18.69 -12.52 20.64
CA ILE A 76 18.79 -13.58 21.66
C ILE A 76 19.14 -14.92 21.01
N ASP A 77 18.35 -15.34 20.02
CA ASP A 77 18.54 -16.58 19.30
C ASP A 77 17.94 -16.45 17.88
N PRO A 78 18.77 -16.11 16.87
CA PRO A 78 18.34 -15.97 15.48
C PRO A 78 17.61 -17.20 14.93
N ASN A 79 17.99 -18.42 15.33
CA ASN A 79 17.43 -19.65 14.79
C ASN A 79 15.95 -19.86 15.14
N ARG A 80 15.41 -19.10 16.11
CA ARG A 80 14.01 -19.18 16.53
C ARG A 80 13.13 -18.09 15.93
N LEU A 81 13.63 -17.29 14.99
CA LEU A 81 12.88 -16.19 14.38
C LEU A 81 11.51 -16.63 13.82
N TYR A 82 11.46 -17.82 13.23
CA TYR A 82 10.28 -18.40 12.57
C TYR A 82 9.74 -19.63 13.31
N ILE A 83 10.08 -19.83 14.59
CA ILE A 83 9.60 -20.98 15.36
C ILE A 83 8.36 -20.57 16.17
N GLU A 84 7.25 -21.26 15.89
CA GLU A 84 5.98 -21.10 16.59
C GLU A 84 6.09 -21.62 18.02
N LYS A 85 5.82 -20.78 19.02
CA LYS A 85 5.71 -21.22 20.42
C LYS A 85 4.23 -21.44 20.76
N ASN A 86 3.91 -22.64 21.21
CA ASN A 86 2.65 -22.99 21.87
C ASN A 86 1.36 -22.75 21.06
N GLY A 87 1.37 -22.95 19.74
CA GLY A 87 0.16 -22.93 18.91
C GLY A 87 -0.48 -21.54 18.69
N ASP A 88 0.10 -20.47 19.26
CA ASP A 88 -0.32 -19.10 18.98
C ASP A 88 0.35 -18.60 17.70
N SER A 89 -0.46 -18.60 16.64
CA SER A 89 -0.14 -18.32 15.24
C SER A 89 0.22 -16.86 14.91
N THR A 90 1.00 -16.18 15.75
CA THR A 90 1.56 -14.86 15.39
C THR A 90 2.94 -15.00 14.72
N GLY A 91 3.02 -15.89 13.73
CA GLY A 91 4.25 -16.14 12.99
C GLY A 91 4.74 -14.90 12.23
N MET A 92 6.05 -14.64 12.31
CA MET A 92 6.72 -13.59 11.55
C MET A 92 6.67 -13.92 10.05
N ILE A 93 5.92 -13.15 9.25
CA ILE A 93 5.77 -13.36 7.79
C ILE A 93 6.67 -12.46 6.94
N TYR A 94 7.66 -11.82 7.55
CA TYR A 94 8.56 -10.86 6.89
C TYR A 94 9.92 -11.50 6.64
N LEU A 95 10.64 -11.03 5.61
CA LEU A 95 12.00 -11.52 5.37
C LEU A 95 12.98 -10.98 6.43
N PRO A 96 14.12 -11.66 6.68
CA PRO A 96 15.03 -11.36 7.78
C PRO A 96 15.57 -9.93 7.82
N PHE A 97 15.62 -9.23 6.68
CA PHE A 97 15.95 -7.81 6.62
C PHE A 97 15.12 -6.96 7.59
N PHE A 98 13.80 -7.17 7.62
CA PHE A 98 12.90 -6.33 8.40
C PHE A 98 13.05 -6.53 9.93
N PRO A 99 13.02 -7.74 10.50
CA PRO A 99 13.29 -7.92 11.92
C PRO A 99 14.70 -7.50 12.29
N MET A 100 15.69 -7.60 11.39
CA MET A 100 17.05 -7.10 11.64
C MET A 100 17.08 -5.58 11.76
N PHE A 101 16.39 -4.87 10.86
CA PHE A 101 16.21 -3.42 10.98
C PHE A 101 15.64 -3.05 12.35
N TRP A 102 14.66 -3.81 12.84
CA TRP A 102 14.11 -3.62 14.19
C TRP A 102 15.11 -3.95 15.29
N ALA A 103 15.83 -5.08 15.17
CA ALA A 103 16.85 -5.54 16.11
C ALA A 103 17.93 -4.48 16.35
N THR A 104 18.40 -3.82 15.29
CA THR A 104 19.46 -2.79 15.38
C THR A 104 18.94 -1.39 15.67
N SER A 105 17.63 -1.20 15.82
CA SER A 105 17.03 0.12 16.05
C SER A 105 16.06 0.13 17.24
N LEU A 106 14.76 -0.04 16.96
CA LEU A 106 13.68 0.17 17.90
C LEU A 106 13.57 -0.93 18.93
N SER A 107 13.96 -2.16 18.60
CA SER A 107 13.91 -3.27 19.55
C SER A 107 14.92 -3.11 20.67
N LEU A 108 15.98 -2.28 20.56
CA LEU A 108 16.92 -2.05 21.66
C LEU A 108 16.30 -1.23 22.80
N LEU A 109 15.36 -0.36 22.47
CA LEU A 109 14.69 0.54 23.41
C LEU A 109 13.58 -0.20 24.20
N PRO A 110 13.10 0.37 25.32
CA PRO A 110 11.92 -0.16 26.02
C PRO A 110 10.67 -0.14 25.13
N TYR A 111 9.89 -1.23 25.20
CA TYR A 111 8.69 -1.47 24.36
C TYR A 111 7.81 -0.23 24.13
N ARG A 112 7.43 0.48 25.19
CA ARG A 112 6.56 1.67 25.10
C ARG A 112 7.24 2.83 24.37
N ILE A 113 8.53 3.05 24.58
CA ILE A 113 9.30 4.10 23.90
C ILE A 113 9.39 3.77 22.41
N SER A 114 9.73 2.53 22.09
CA SER A 114 9.76 2.02 20.72
C SER A 114 8.41 2.19 20.00
N TYR A 115 7.31 1.94 20.70
CA TYR A 115 5.96 2.11 20.15
C TYR A 115 5.69 3.56 19.72
N PHE A 116 5.96 4.54 20.60
CA PHE A 116 5.72 5.94 20.28
C PHE A 116 6.66 6.47 19.19
N ILE A 117 7.92 6.04 19.17
CA ILE A 117 8.85 6.39 18.09
C ILE A 117 8.35 5.84 16.75
N TRP A 118 7.94 4.57 16.73
CA TRP A 118 7.40 3.94 15.52
C TRP A 118 6.10 4.61 15.06
N TYR A 119 5.24 4.99 16.01
CA TYR A 119 4.00 5.73 15.72
C TYR A 119 4.29 7.09 15.06
N GLY A 120 5.24 7.84 15.62
CA GLY A 120 5.70 9.10 15.04
C GLY A 120 6.32 8.93 13.65
N LEU A 121 7.11 7.88 13.45
CA LEU A 121 7.64 7.52 12.13
C LEU A 121 6.52 7.22 11.13
N ASN A 122 5.55 6.38 11.49
CA ASN A 122 4.40 6.09 10.64
C ASN A 122 3.60 7.35 10.28
N TYR A 123 3.47 8.30 11.21
CA TYR A 123 2.83 9.58 10.95
C TYR A 123 3.61 10.40 9.90
N ILE A 124 4.93 10.51 10.05
CA ILE A 124 5.79 11.18 9.07
C ILE A 124 5.64 10.52 7.69
N PHE A 125 5.67 9.19 7.62
CA PHE A 125 5.52 8.46 6.37
C PHE A 125 4.10 8.58 5.77
N ALA A 126 3.05 8.70 6.58
CA ALA A 126 1.71 8.98 6.07
C ALA A 126 1.63 10.36 5.40
N VAL A 127 2.29 11.36 5.97
CA VAL A 127 2.43 12.69 5.35
C VAL A 127 3.24 12.60 4.06
N LEU A 128 4.38 11.90 4.07
CA LEU A 128 5.21 11.71 2.88
C LEU A 128 4.47 10.97 1.76
N LEU A 129 3.63 9.98 2.09
CA LEU A 129 2.80 9.27 1.12
C LEU A 129 1.92 10.24 0.32
N VAL A 130 1.22 11.15 0.99
CA VAL A 130 0.37 12.17 0.35
C VAL A 130 1.21 13.11 -0.52
N LEU A 131 2.38 13.52 -0.02
CA LEU A 131 3.27 14.41 -0.76
C LEU A 131 3.87 13.75 -2.00
N GLU A 132 4.29 12.49 -1.91
CA GLU A 132 4.81 11.73 -3.05
C GLU A 132 3.70 11.45 -4.07
N PHE A 133 2.49 11.12 -3.62
CA PHE A 133 1.35 10.97 -4.52
C PHE A 133 1.02 12.28 -5.25
N ASN A 134 1.00 13.42 -4.57
CA ASN A 134 0.82 14.73 -5.22
C ASN A 134 1.89 15.03 -6.28
N LYS A 135 3.15 14.63 -6.05
CA LYS A 135 4.21 14.75 -7.06
C LYS A 135 3.94 13.87 -8.27
N ILE A 136 3.45 12.65 -8.08
CA ILE A 136 3.00 11.76 -9.18
C ILE A 136 1.86 12.42 -9.97
N LEU A 137 0.84 12.95 -9.31
CA LEU A 137 -0.28 13.64 -9.97
C LEU A 137 0.20 14.81 -10.86
N LYS A 138 1.18 15.59 -10.38
CA LYS A 138 1.80 16.66 -11.17
C LYS A 138 2.57 16.13 -12.38
N LEU A 139 3.36 15.05 -12.19
CA LEU A 139 4.14 14.44 -13.28
C LEU A 139 3.22 13.90 -14.38
N LEU A 140 2.08 13.31 -14.00
CA LEU A 140 1.05 12.79 -14.89
C LEU A 140 0.14 13.88 -15.49
N GLY A 141 0.45 15.16 -15.29
CA GLY A 141 -0.20 16.26 -15.99
C GLY A 141 -1.45 16.82 -15.34
N ILE A 142 -1.75 16.50 -14.07
CA ILE A 142 -2.82 17.18 -13.33
C ILE A 142 -2.32 18.56 -12.87
N LYS A 143 -2.60 19.61 -13.67
CA LYS A 143 -2.11 20.98 -13.45
C LYS A 143 -2.93 21.73 -12.39
N GLU A 144 -4.24 21.53 -12.40
CA GLU A 144 -5.16 22.25 -11.53
C GLU A 144 -5.12 21.76 -10.07
N LYS A 145 -5.12 22.71 -9.14
CA LYS A 145 -5.01 22.44 -7.69
C LYS A 145 -6.23 21.70 -7.16
N ILE A 146 -7.43 22.12 -7.56
CA ILE A 146 -8.69 21.48 -7.16
C ILE A 146 -8.80 20.04 -7.68
N HIS A 147 -8.21 19.74 -8.82
CA HIS A 147 -8.21 18.38 -9.37
C HIS A 147 -7.30 17.46 -8.57
N ARG A 148 -6.09 17.92 -8.23
CA ARG A 148 -5.20 17.15 -7.35
C ARG A 148 -5.81 16.94 -5.97
N PHE A 149 -6.51 17.96 -5.44
CA PHE A 149 -7.23 17.86 -4.17
C PHE A 149 -8.17 16.65 -4.13
N LEU A 150 -8.95 16.42 -5.19
CA LEU A 150 -9.89 15.30 -5.26
C LEU A 150 -9.18 13.96 -5.02
N PHE A 151 -8.11 13.68 -5.75
CA PHE A 151 -7.33 12.46 -5.59
C PHE A 151 -6.69 12.34 -4.21
N LEU A 152 -6.10 13.43 -3.69
CA LEU A 152 -5.45 13.42 -2.38
C LEU A 152 -6.45 13.15 -1.25
N MET A 153 -7.65 13.74 -1.33
CA MET A 153 -8.71 13.49 -0.35
C MET A 153 -9.12 12.02 -0.29
N VAL A 154 -9.18 11.33 -1.42
CA VAL A 154 -9.45 9.88 -1.44
C VAL A 154 -8.37 9.11 -0.69
N THR A 155 -7.09 9.44 -0.89
CA THR A 155 -5.97 8.74 -0.23
C THR A 155 -5.83 9.06 1.26
N SER A 156 -6.35 10.20 1.71
CA SER A 156 -6.15 10.72 3.06
C SER A 156 -7.36 10.57 3.97
N ASN A 157 -8.43 9.93 3.50
CA ASN A 157 -9.69 9.87 4.22
C ASN A 157 -10.19 8.42 4.35
N GLY A 158 -10.37 7.96 5.59
CA GLY A 158 -11.12 6.74 5.88
C GLY A 158 -10.48 5.80 6.90
N TYR A 159 -11.18 4.70 7.15
CA TYR A 159 -10.92 3.75 8.23
C TYR A 159 -9.57 3.03 8.10
N LEU A 160 -9.10 2.77 6.88
CA LEU A 160 -7.82 2.10 6.67
C LEU A 160 -6.65 2.88 7.28
N ILE A 161 -6.71 4.23 7.28
CA ILE A 161 -5.70 5.09 7.92
C ILE A 161 -5.76 4.90 9.43
N TYR A 162 -6.95 4.96 10.02
CA TYR A 162 -7.16 4.67 11.44
C TYR A 162 -6.59 3.31 11.84
N LEU A 163 -6.88 2.26 11.07
CA LEU A 163 -6.39 0.89 11.33
C LEU A 163 -4.86 0.80 11.25
N GLN A 164 -4.24 1.47 10.26
CA GLN A 164 -2.79 1.47 10.14
C GLN A 164 -2.13 2.07 11.39
N PHE A 165 -2.70 3.15 11.92
CA PHE A 165 -2.22 3.73 13.17
C PHE A 165 -2.59 2.88 14.39
N PHE A 166 -3.77 2.25 14.41
CA PHE A 166 -4.28 1.53 15.57
C PHE A 166 -3.43 0.30 15.84
N SER A 167 -3.09 -0.45 14.78
CA SER A 167 -2.17 -1.59 14.83
C SER A 167 -0.70 -1.18 14.64
N ASN A 168 -0.42 0.12 14.46
CA ASN A 168 0.91 0.71 14.26
C ASN A 168 1.75 -0.03 13.19
N GLN A 169 1.13 -0.26 12.02
CA GLN A 169 1.64 -1.08 10.91
C GLN A 169 2.63 -0.32 10.00
N SER A 170 3.54 -1.03 9.33
CA SER A 170 4.60 -0.45 8.47
C SER A 170 4.14 0.06 7.10
N LYS A 171 2.84 0.00 6.77
CA LYS A 171 2.36 0.11 5.39
C LYS A 171 2.47 1.52 4.80
N PHE A 172 2.45 2.57 5.64
CA PHE A 172 2.73 3.93 5.16
C PHE A 172 4.16 4.10 4.66
N ILE A 173 5.12 3.43 5.30
CA ILE A 173 6.52 3.40 4.87
C ILE A 173 6.60 2.72 3.50
N VAL A 174 6.02 1.53 3.39
CA VAL A 174 6.02 0.76 2.14
C VAL A 174 5.35 1.52 1.00
N GLY A 175 4.16 2.10 1.22
CA GLY A 175 3.46 2.90 0.22
C GLY A 175 4.28 4.11 -0.23
N THR A 176 4.94 4.81 0.71
CA THR A 176 5.78 5.97 0.39
C THR A 176 6.98 5.57 -0.47
N LEU A 177 7.67 4.48 -0.11
CA LEU A 177 8.79 3.97 -0.89
C LEU A 177 8.34 3.54 -2.29
N LEU A 178 7.18 2.87 -2.40
CA LEU A 178 6.63 2.44 -3.67
C LEU A 178 6.27 3.63 -4.58
N PHE A 179 5.63 4.66 -4.01
CA PHE A 179 5.33 5.91 -4.74
C PHE A 179 6.58 6.69 -5.11
N PHE A 180 7.59 6.70 -4.26
CA PHE A 180 8.88 7.30 -4.60
C PHE A 180 9.55 6.59 -5.78
N ILE A 181 9.56 5.24 -5.79
CA ILE A 181 10.07 4.44 -6.91
C ILE A 181 9.27 4.74 -8.18
N LEU A 182 7.94 4.70 -8.11
CA LEU A 182 7.08 5.02 -9.25
C LEU A 182 7.38 6.42 -9.77
N ARG A 183 7.36 7.44 -8.91
CA ARG A 183 7.65 8.84 -9.27
C ARG A 183 8.97 8.99 -10.02
N ARG A 184 10.03 8.35 -9.51
CA ARG A 184 11.35 8.34 -10.16
C ARG A 184 11.29 7.73 -11.54
N GLU A 185 10.58 6.61 -11.70
CA GLU A 185 10.41 5.95 -12.99
C GLU A 185 9.63 6.83 -13.98
N ILE A 186 8.55 7.49 -13.56
CA ILE A 186 7.81 8.44 -14.42
C ILE A 186 8.72 9.59 -14.86
N GLN A 187 9.48 10.15 -13.91
CA GLN A 187 10.37 11.27 -14.17
C GLN A 187 11.49 10.91 -15.15
N TYR A 188 12.14 9.76 -14.96
CA TYR A 188 13.20 9.29 -15.86
C TYR A 188 12.69 9.06 -17.27
N LYS A 189 11.49 8.48 -17.43
CA LYS A 189 10.88 8.31 -18.76
C LYS A 189 10.54 9.64 -19.42
N LYS A 190 9.98 10.59 -18.66
CA LYS A 190 9.64 11.92 -19.19
C LYS A 190 10.86 12.75 -19.59
N GLU A 191 11.97 12.56 -18.90
CA GLU A 191 13.24 13.24 -19.18
C GLU A 191 14.12 12.46 -20.19
N GLU A 192 13.62 11.34 -20.74
CA GLU A 192 14.33 10.45 -21.67
C GLU A 192 15.73 10.03 -21.18
N ARG A 193 15.89 9.91 -19.85
CA ARG A 193 17.19 9.60 -19.23
C ARG A 193 17.47 8.11 -19.25
N VAL A 194 18.68 7.76 -19.65
CA VAL A 194 19.20 6.40 -19.52
C VAL A 194 19.39 6.05 -18.04
N LYS A 195 18.93 4.88 -17.64
CA LYS A 195 19.01 4.38 -16.26
C LYS A 195 20.46 3.98 -15.93
N ASP A 196 21.18 4.87 -15.26
CA ASP A 196 22.53 4.62 -14.78
C ASP A 196 22.57 3.62 -13.61
N PHE A 197 23.78 3.19 -13.23
CA PHE A 197 23.96 2.25 -12.12
C PHE A 197 23.41 2.79 -10.79
N LYS A 198 23.64 4.07 -10.50
CA LYS A 198 23.15 4.72 -9.27
C LYS A 198 21.63 4.68 -9.20
N TYR A 199 20.96 4.96 -10.32
CA TYR A 199 19.51 4.83 -10.41
C TYR A 199 19.06 3.41 -10.10
N LYS A 200 19.61 2.42 -10.83
CA LYS A 200 19.27 1.00 -10.70
C LYS A 200 19.48 0.54 -9.25
N PHE A 201 20.65 0.80 -8.67
CA PHE A 201 20.99 0.39 -7.31
C PHE A 201 19.98 0.95 -6.28
N ILE A 202 19.75 2.27 -6.27
CA ILE A 202 18.83 2.88 -5.30
C ILE A 202 17.41 2.34 -5.49
N THR A 203 16.94 2.21 -6.73
CA THR A 203 15.58 1.74 -7.01
C THR A 203 15.39 0.30 -6.56
N TYR A 204 16.28 -0.61 -6.94
CA TYR A 204 16.18 -2.02 -6.56
C TYR A 204 16.46 -2.26 -5.07
N PHE A 205 17.33 -1.46 -4.44
CA PHE A 205 17.54 -1.48 -2.99
C PHE A 205 16.24 -1.18 -2.24
N LEU A 206 15.57 -0.08 -2.58
CA LEU A 206 14.30 0.30 -1.96
C LEU A 206 13.18 -0.72 -2.26
N PHE A 207 13.14 -1.28 -3.48
CA PHE A 207 12.15 -2.29 -3.82
C PHE A 207 12.37 -3.61 -3.06
N CYS A 208 13.63 -4.05 -2.91
CA CYS A 208 13.94 -5.23 -2.09
C CYS A 208 13.60 -5.00 -0.61
N MET A 209 13.78 -3.78 -0.08
CA MET A 209 13.30 -3.44 1.27
C MET A 209 11.78 -3.59 1.38
N ILE A 210 11.03 -3.11 0.37
CA ILE A 210 9.58 -3.28 0.29
C ILE A 210 9.21 -4.76 0.29
N VAL A 211 9.88 -5.59 -0.50
CA VAL A 211 9.67 -7.06 -0.51
C VAL A 211 10.00 -7.67 0.85
N GLY A 212 11.04 -7.18 1.54
CA GLY A 212 11.36 -7.62 2.90
C GLY A 212 10.25 -7.32 3.91
N MET A 213 9.57 -6.18 3.74
CA MET A 213 8.43 -5.76 4.56
C MET A 213 7.09 -6.36 4.12
N ILE A 214 6.91 -6.71 2.85
CA ILE A 214 5.70 -7.33 2.31
C ILE A 214 6.13 -8.31 1.21
N PRO A 215 6.41 -9.59 1.54
CA PRO A 215 6.96 -10.54 0.57
C PRO A 215 6.10 -10.75 -0.68
N PHE A 216 4.78 -10.61 -0.57
CA PHE A 216 3.85 -10.70 -1.70
C PHE A 216 4.12 -9.64 -2.79
N PHE A 217 4.83 -8.55 -2.48
CA PHE A 217 5.22 -7.54 -3.47
C PHE A 217 6.42 -7.97 -4.33
N LEU A 218 6.93 -9.19 -4.17
CA LEU A 218 7.87 -9.80 -5.11
C LEU A 218 7.33 -9.75 -6.55
N PHE A 219 6.02 -9.95 -6.77
CA PHE A 219 5.44 -9.86 -8.11
C PHE A 219 5.51 -8.45 -8.70
N LEU A 220 5.33 -7.40 -7.88
CA LEU A 220 5.53 -6.02 -8.33
C LEU A 220 6.99 -5.74 -8.69
N LEU A 221 7.95 -6.32 -7.95
CA LEU A 221 9.37 -6.25 -8.27
C LEU A 221 9.65 -6.91 -9.62
N LEU A 222 9.12 -8.12 -9.87
CA LEU A 222 9.27 -8.80 -11.15
C LEU A 222 8.66 -7.98 -12.30
N ILE A 223 7.44 -7.45 -12.11
CA ILE A 223 6.78 -6.56 -13.10
C ILE A 223 7.68 -5.36 -13.41
N PHE A 224 8.33 -4.78 -12.40
CA PHE A 224 9.22 -3.65 -12.55
C PHE A 224 10.53 -4.01 -13.29
N ILE A 225 11.18 -5.11 -12.92
CA ILE A 225 12.43 -5.58 -13.56
C ILE A 225 12.20 -5.88 -15.03
N PHE A 226 11.15 -6.65 -15.33
CA PHE A 226 10.84 -7.06 -16.70
C PHE A 226 10.06 -6.00 -17.48
N HIS A 227 9.83 -4.80 -16.93
CA HIS A 227 9.03 -3.79 -17.62
C HIS A 227 9.62 -3.42 -18.98
N ASP A 228 10.92 -3.09 -19.00
CA ASP A 228 11.61 -2.58 -20.18
C ASP A 228 12.42 -3.67 -20.92
N ILE A 229 12.44 -4.92 -20.44
CA ILE A 229 13.24 -6.01 -21.04
C ILE A 229 12.34 -6.87 -21.97
N PRO A 230 12.59 -6.91 -23.29
CA PRO A 230 11.94 -7.84 -24.22
C PRO A 230 12.25 -9.30 -23.86
N PHE A 231 11.32 -10.20 -24.15
CA PHE A 231 11.49 -11.62 -23.80
C PHE A 231 12.68 -12.28 -24.53
N GLY A 232 12.97 -11.86 -25.76
CA GLY A 232 14.13 -12.35 -26.53
C GLY A 232 15.49 -11.90 -25.98
N GLU A 233 15.52 -10.84 -25.16
CA GLU A 233 16.76 -10.23 -24.65
C GLU A 233 17.07 -10.64 -23.20
N LEU A 234 16.27 -11.55 -22.62
CA LEU A 234 16.41 -11.95 -21.21
C LEU A 234 17.83 -12.41 -20.85
N PHE A 235 18.51 -13.10 -21.75
CA PHE A 235 19.84 -13.66 -21.51
C PHE A 235 20.98 -12.75 -21.96
N GLU A 236 20.69 -11.53 -22.40
CA GLU A 236 21.74 -10.60 -22.77
C GLU A 236 22.58 -10.17 -21.56
N LYS A 237 23.88 -9.97 -21.80
CA LYS A 237 24.87 -9.66 -20.77
C LYS A 237 24.47 -8.44 -19.92
N GLU A 238 23.83 -7.44 -20.51
CA GLU A 238 23.40 -6.23 -19.80
C GLU A 238 22.21 -6.50 -18.86
N ASN A 239 21.30 -7.37 -19.27
CA ASN A 239 20.15 -7.79 -18.47
C ASN A 239 20.57 -8.71 -17.33
N LEU A 240 21.51 -9.64 -17.60
CA LEU A 240 22.14 -10.46 -16.57
C LEU A 240 22.84 -9.63 -15.49
N LYS A 241 23.51 -8.52 -15.84
CA LYS A 241 24.08 -7.59 -14.85
C LYS A 241 23.00 -6.98 -13.96
N THR A 242 21.83 -6.65 -14.51
CA THR A 242 20.71 -6.10 -13.75
C THR A 242 20.13 -7.14 -12.79
N TYR A 243 19.98 -8.39 -13.23
CA TYR A 243 19.51 -9.48 -12.35
C TYR A 243 20.53 -9.82 -11.27
N GLY A 244 21.83 -9.87 -11.62
CA GLY A 244 22.91 -10.06 -10.66
C GLY A 244 22.91 -8.96 -9.61
N LEU A 245 22.66 -7.69 -10.00
CA LEU A 245 22.53 -6.58 -9.06
C LEU A 245 21.34 -6.77 -8.11
N VAL A 246 20.15 -7.08 -8.63
CA VAL A 246 18.95 -7.33 -7.81
C VAL A 246 19.18 -8.50 -6.85
N GLY A 247 19.73 -9.61 -7.36
CA GLY A 247 20.07 -10.80 -6.56
C GLY A 247 21.07 -10.48 -5.46
N SER A 248 22.12 -9.72 -5.77
CA SER A 248 23.14 -9.28 -4.81
C SER A 248 22.52 -8.42 -3.71
N ILE A 249 21.67 -7.45 -4.08
CA ILE A 249 20.95 -6.61 -3.12
C ILE A 249 20.03 -7.45 -2.23
N PHE A 250 19.26 -8.36 -2.81
CA PHE A 250 18.32 -9.20 -2.08
C PHE A 250 19.05 -10.11 -1.07
N LEU A 251 20.14 -10.74 -1.50
CA LEU A 251 20.98 -11.57 -0.64
C LEU A 251 21.66 -10.74 0.45
N ALA A 252 22.18 -9.56 0.12
CA ALA A 252 22.80 -8.66 1.09
C ALA A 252 21.80 -8.18 2.15
N GLN A 253 20.57 -7.79 1.77
CA GLN A 253 19.54 -7.38 2.72
C GLN A 253 19.08 -8.54 3.61
N ASN A 254 19.05 -9.76 3.07
CA ASN A 254 18.58 -10.95 3.78
C ASN A 254 19.73 -11.91 4.15
N PHE A 255 20.91 -11.37 4.45
CA PHE A 255 22.13 -12.15 4.67
C PHE A 255 22.02 -13.15 5.83
N LEU A 256 21.06 -12.97 6.75
CA LEU A 256 20.78 -13.95 7.81
C LEU A 256 20.37 -15.32 7.25
N PHE A 257 19.81 -15.40 6.04
CA PHE A 257 19.59 -16.68 5.37
C PHE A 257 20.89 -17.39 5.01
N ILE A 258 22.00 -16.65 4.82
CA ILE A 258 23.32 -17.22 4.53
C ILE A 258 23.98 -17.69 5.83
N ILE A 259 23.92 -16.87 6.89
CA ILE A 259 24.53 -17.20 8.19
C ILE A 259 23.75 -18.32 8.89
N TYR A 260 22.42 -18.31 8.77
CA TYR A 260 21.53 -19.29 9.39
C TYR A 260 20.62 -19.92 8.31
N PRO A 261 21.13 -20.88 7.51
CA PRO A 261 20.37 -21.50 6.42
C PRO A 261 19.05 -22.14 6.84
N ARG A 262 18.96 -22.60 8.09
CA ARG A 262 17.72 -23.13 8.68
C ARG A 262 16.54 -22.17 8.56
N LEU A 263 16.81 -20.85 8.64
CA LEU A 263 15.77 -19.83 8.52
C LEU A 263 15.05 -19.84 7.17
N ILE A 264 15.71 -20.31 6.10
CA ILE A 264 15.08 -20.45 4.78
C ILE A 264 13.95 -21.47 4.85
N PHE A 265 14.22 -22.63 5.44
CA PHE A 265 13.25 -23.72 5.57
C PHE A 265 12.14 -23.34 6.55
N ASP A 266 12.47 -22.75 7.70
CA ASP A 266 11.47 -22.33 8.68
C ASP A 266 10.56 -21.21 8.12
N PHE A 267 11.12 -20.26 7.34
CA PHE A 267 10.33 -19.25 6.63
C PHE A 267 9.39 -19.88 5.60
N PHE A 268 9.86 -20.86 4.82
CA PHE A 268 9.03 -21.57 3.85
C PHE A 268 7.86 -22.30 4.53
N LEU A 269 8.11 -22.97 5.66
CA LEU A 269 7.06 -23.64 6.43
C LEU A 269 6.00 -22.66 6.96
N ILE A 270 6.41 -21.52 7.52
CA ILE A 270 5.46 -20.47 7.91
C ILE A 270 4.69 -19.95 6.70
N SER A 271 5.38 -19.59 5.62
CA SER A 271 4.76 -19.06 4.42
C SER A 271 3.71 -20.04 3.85
N GLN A 272 4.05 -21.33 3.80
CA GLN A 272 3.13 -22.39 3.38
C GLN A 272 1.89 -22.47 4.28
N LYS A 273 2.06 -22.43 5.62
CA LYS A 273 0.91 -22.40 6.55
C LYS A 273 -0.02 -21.22 6.26
N TRP A 274 0.53 -20.02 6.04
CA TRP A 274 -0.25 -18.84 5.69
C TRP A 274 -0.95 -18.95 4.33
N HIS A 275 -0.28 -19.54 3.33
CA HIS A 275 -0.89 -19.82 2.03
C HIS A 275 -2.01 -20.86 2.13
N ILE A 276 -1.82 -21.94 2.88
CA ILE A 276 -2.85 -22.94 3.13
C ILE A 276 -4.02 -22.31 3.88
N PHE A 277 -3.76 -21.55 4.94
CA PHE A 277 -4.78 -20.81 5.67
C PHE A 277 -5.57 -19.87 4.75
N SER A 278 -4.91 -19.21 3.79
CA SER A 278 -5.58 -18.37 2.80
C SER A 278 -6.53 -19.12 1.86
N LEU A 279 -6.36 -20.44 1.66
CA LEU A 279 -7.30 -21.27 0.90
C LEU A 279 -8.58 -21.59 1.68
N PHE A 280 -8.48 -21.66 3.02
CA PHE A 280 -9.62 -21.88 3.90
C PHE A 280 -10.39 -20.59 4.20
N LEU A 281 -9.75 -19.44 4.00
CA LEU A 281 -10.37 -18.15 4.21
C LEU A 281 -11.04 -17.68 2.93
N GLU A 282 -12.17 -17.01 3.12
CA GLU A 282 -12.94 -16.48 2.01
C GLU A 282 -12.16 -15.35 1.34
N ASN A 283 -11.92 -15.48 0.03
CA ASN A 283 -11.39 -14.36 -0.75
C ASN A 283 -12.21 -13.10 -0.49
N TYR A 284 -11.55 -11.96 -0.63
CA TYR A 284 -12.06 -10.67 -0.18
C TYR A 284 -13.49 -10.38 -0.68
N TYR A 285 -13.87 -10.87 -1.86
CA TYR A 285 -15.20 -10.71 -2.46
C TYR A 285 -16.24 -11.79 -2.11
N LEU A 286 -15.81 -12.96 -1.64
CA LEU A 286 -16.70 -14.06 -1.25
C LEU A 286 -17.28 -13.88 0.15
N ILE A 287 -16.73 -12.95 0.95
CA ILE A 287 -17.16 -12.68 2.34
C ILE A 287 -18.67 -12.41 2.42
N ILE A 288 -19.24 -11.75 1.41
CA ILE A 288 -20.66 -11.38 1.42
C ILE A 288 -21.53 -12.50 0.85
N LEU A 289 -21.06 -13.14 -0.22
CA LEU A 289 -21.73 -14.33 -0.74
C LEU A 289 -21.80 -15.42 0.32
N ASN A 290 -20.79 -15.57 1.17
CA ASN A 290 -20.82 -16.55 2.24
C ASN A 290 -21.64 -16.11 3.48
N ARG A 291 -21.85 -14.80 3.68
CA ARG A 291 -22.82 -14.30 4.66
C ARG A 291 -24.28 -14.54 4.23
N ILE A 292 -24.53 -14.57 2.93
CA ILE A 292 -25.88 -14.75 2.36
C ILE A 292 -26.17 -16.23 2.04
N PHE A 293 -25.19 -16.95 1.50
CA PHE A 293 -25.26 -18.35 1.11
C PHE A 293 -24.28 -19.16 1.96
N ILE A 294 -24.73 -20.26 2.57
CA ILE A 294 -23.81 -21.18 3.25
C ILE A 294 -23.02 -21.93 2.17
N ILE A 295 -21.81 -21.47 1.87
CA ILE A 295 -20.94 -22.11 0.87
C ILE A 295 -20.16 -23.24 1.56
N PRO A 296 -20.25 -24.50 1.09
CA PRO A 296 -19.46 -25.60 1.63
C PRO A 296 -17.95 -25.29 1.58
N ILE A 297 -17.20 -25.73 2.59
CA ILE A 297 -15.74 -25.51 2.69
C ILE A 297 -15.01 -25.97 1.42
N LEU A 298 -15.40 -27.13 0.88
CA LEU A 298 -14.82 -27.66 -0.36
C LEU A 298 -15.02 -26.69 -1.55
N ALA A 299 -16.20 -26.10 -1.68
CA ALA A 299 -16.47 -25.11 -2.72
C ALA A 299 -15.64 -23.83 -2.51
N LYS A 300 -15.46 -23.38 -1.26
CA LYS A 300 -14.57 -22.23 -0.95
C LYS A 300 -13.14 -22.50 -1.40
N ILE A 301 -12.60 -23.68 -1.08
CA ILE A 301 -11.24 -24.07 -1.46
C ILE A 301 -11.10 -24.09 -3.00
N ILE A 302 -12.06 -24.70 -3.71
CA ILE A 302 -12.05 -24.77 -5.18
C ILE A 302 -12.07 -23.37 -5.79
N VAL A 303 -12.98 -22.49 -5.34
CA VAL A 303 -13.08 -21.12 -5.85
C VAL A 303 -11.82 -20.32 -5.53
N SER A 304 -11.26 -20.46 -4.31
CA SER A 304 -10.00 -19.82 -3.94
C SER A 304 -8.82 -20.27 -4.79
N PHE A 305 -8.74 -21.54 -5.12
CA PHE A 305 -7.72 -22.05 -6.03
C PHE A 305 -7.88 -21.48 -7.45
N ILE A 306 -9.11 -21.41 -7.97
CA ILE A 306 -9.41 -20.80 -9.28
C ILE A 306 -9.00 -19.32 -9.30
N PHE A 307 -9.34 -18.55 -8.27
CA PHE A 307 -8.96 -17.13 -8.18
C PHE A 307 -7.45 -16.94 -8.11
N LEU A 308 -6.76 -17.81 -7.37
CA LEU A 308 -5.30 -17.79 -7.31
C LEU A 308 -4.68 -18.07 -8.69
N ILE A 309 -5.20 -19.03 -9.45
CA ILE A 309 -4.77 -19.29 -10.83
C ILE A 309 -4.96 -18.03 -11.69
N PHE A 310 -6.14 -17.41 -11.65
CA PHE A 310 -6.40 -16.19 -12.43
C PHE A 310 -5.45 -15.06 -12.04
N MET A 311 -5.14 -14.89 -10.75
CA MET A 311 -4.19 -13.88 -10.28
C MET A 311 -2.81 -14.10 -10.92
N TYR A 312 -2.30 -15.33 -10.93
CA TYR A 312 -1.02 -15.66 -11.54
C TYR A 312 -1.02 -15.49 -13.07
N VAL A 313 -2.11 -15.84 -13.74
CA VAL A 313 -2.28 -15.61 -15.18
C VAL A 313 -2.21 -14.11 -15.49
N ILE A 314 -2.88 -13.27 -14.71
CA ILE A 314 -2.82 -11.82 -14.88
C ILE A 314 -1.40 -11.29 -14.62
N ILE A 315 -0.73 -11.75 -13.57
CA ILE A 315 0.67 -11.39 -13.30
C ILE A 315 1.56 -11.76 -14.49
N GLY A 316 1.42 -12.98 -15.03
CA GLY A 316 2.13 -13.43 -16.24
C GLY A 316 1.86 -12.52 -17.45
N PHE A 317 0.60 -12.17 -17.68
CA PHE A 317 0.23 -11.22 -18.73
C PHE A 317 0.88 -9.84 -18.53
N LEU A 318 0.88 -9.30 -17.30
CA LEU A 318 1.50 -8.02 -16.96
C LEU A 318 3.03 -8.03 -17.14
N LEU A 319 3.68 -9.17 -16.92
CA LEU A 319 5.12 -9.33 -17.15
C LEU A 319 5.46 -9.27 -18.65
N ILE A 320 4.68 -9.95 -19.47
CA ILE A 320 4.93 -10.10 -20.91
C ILE A 320 4.51 -8.84 -21.69
N THR A 321 3.37 -8.22 -21.33
CA THR A 321 2.83 -7.07 -22.07
C THR A 321 3.76 -5.86 -22.02
N LYS A 322 4.13 -5.30 -23.18
CA LYS A 322 4.97 -4.09 -23.28
C LYS A 322 4.19 -2.83 -23.62
N LYS A 323 2.93 -2.99 -24.00
CA LYS A 323 2.06 -1.87 -24.39
C LYS A 323 1.63 -1.00 -23.20
N LEU A 324 1.65 -1.56 -21.99
CA LEU A 324 1.22 -0.87 -20.78
C LEU A 324 2.39 -0.18 -20.10
N ASN A 325 2.17 1.07 -19.69
CA ASN A 325 3.12 1.80 -18.88
C ASN A 325 3.20 1.22 -17.46
N ILE A 326 4.31 1.47 -16.75
CA ILE A 326 4.53 0.89 -15.42
C ILE A 326 3.42 1.24 -14.41
N GLN A 327 2.87 2.47 -14.48
CA GLN A 327 1.80 2.89 -13.57
C GLN A 327 0.55 2.07 -13.82
N GLU A 328 0.19 1.84 -15.09
CA GLU A 328 -0.96 1.02 -15.49
C GLU A 328 -0.76 -0.43 -15.03
N LYS A 329 0.42 -1.01 -15.23
CA LYS A 329 0.72 -2.37 -14.76
C LYS A 329 0.56 -2.51 -13.25
N PHE A 330 1.04 -1.53 -12.48
CA PHE A 330 0.91 -1.56 -11.03
C PHE A 330 -0.54 -1.41 -10.58
N SER A 331 -1.35 -0.60 -11.28
CA SER A 331 -2.78 -0.48 -10.99
C SER A 331 -3.56 -1.72 -11.37
N TYR A 332 -3.27 -2.35 -12.52
CA TYR A 332 -3.90 -3.62 -12.90
C TYR A 332 -3.53 -4.73 -11.93
N TYR A 333 -2.27 -4.79 -11.49
CA TYR A 333 -1.87 -5.68 -10.41
C TYR A 333 -2.67 -5.39 -9.14
N ALA A 334 -2.77 -4.13 -8.72
CA ALA A 334 -3.47 -3.75 -7.50
C ALA A 334 -4.95 -4.17 -7.52
N ILE A 335 -5.66 -3.86 -8.61
CA ILE A 335 -7.04 -4.29 -8.84
C ILE A 335 -7.14 -5.81 -8.77
N SER A 336 -6.33 -6.52 -9.55
CA SER A 336 -6.40 -7.99 -9.63
C SER A 336 -6.12 -8.63 -8.27
N PHE A 337 -5.15 -8.10 -7.54
CA PHE A 337 -4.83 -8.56 -6.20
C PHE A 337 -5.99 -8.30 -5.24
N ILE A 338 -6.60 -7.11 -5.27
CA ILE A 338 -7.82 -6.80 -4.52
C ILE A 338 -8.89 -7.87 -4.78
N PHE A 339 -9.19 -8.14 -6.05
CA PHE A 339 -10.25 -9.06 -6.47
C PHE A 339 -10.00 -10.53 -6.17
N LEU A 340 -8.75 -10.99 -6.32
CA LEU A 340 -8.44 -12.41 -6.42
C LEU A 340 -7.65 -12.96 -5.23
N SER A 341 -7.19 -12.11 -4.32
CA SER A 341 -6.38 -12.51 -3.18
C SER A 341 -7.05 -12.19 -1.85
N TYR A 342 -7.21 -13.22 -1.00
CA TYR A 342 -7.55 -13.01 0.40
C TYR A 342 -6.60 -12.03 1.10
N LEU A 343 -5.30 -12.02 0.77
CA LEU A 343 -4.33 -11.17 1.47
C LEU A 343 -4.48 -9.69 1.16
N ALA A 344 -5.28 -9.32 0.15
CA ALA A 344 -5.43 -7.95 -0.27
C ALA A 344 -5.96 -7.03 0.82
N TYR A 345 -6.87 -7.50 1.68
CA TYR A 345 -7.44 -6.68 2.75
C TYR A 345 -6.36 -6.11 3.68
N ARG A 346 -5.28 -6.88 3.89
CA ARG A 346 -4.16 -6.46 4.75
C ARG A 346 -3.41 -5.29 4.14
N ILE A 347 -3.48 -5.04 2.85
CA ILE A 347 -2.61 -4.06 2.16
C ILE A 347 -3.39 -3.05 1.31
N LEU A 348 -4.70 -2.92 1.50
CA LEU A 348 -5.56 -1.98 0.76
C LEU A 348 -5.11 -0.52 0.82
N ILE A 349 -4.52 -0.10 1.94
CA ILE A 349 -3.96 1.25 2.10
C ILE A 349 -2.90 1.58 1.04
N ILE A 350 -2.28 0.56 0.42
CA ILE A 350 -1.35 0.69 -0.71
C ILE A 350 -2.05 0.40 -2.05
N LEU A 351 -2.89 -0.63 -2.12
CA LEU A 351 -3.52 -1.06 -3.39
C LEU A 351 -4.58 -0.08 -3.92
N LEU A 352 -5.38 0.54 -3.04
CA LEU A 352 -6.39 1.50 -3.47
C LEU A 352 -5.76 2.79 -4.04
N PRO A 353 -4.72 3.37 -3.43
CA PRO A 353 -4.01 4.50 -4.04
C PRO A 353 -3.31 4.16 -5.35
N LEU A 354 -2.80 2.93 -5.53
CA LEU A 354 -2.30 2.48 -6.83
C LEU A 354 -3.42 2.39 -7.88
N THR A 355 -4.60 1.93 -7.50
CA THR A 355 -5.77 1.84 -8.38
C THR A 355 -6.18 3.22 -8.91
N LEU A 356 -6.00 4.28 -8.12
CA LEU A 356 -6.30 5.66 -8.53
C LEU A 356 -5.54 6.11 -9.78
N LEU A 357 -4.36 5.53 -10.07
CA LEU A 357 -3.57 5.93 -11.24
C LEU A 357 -4.27 5.62 -12.58
N LEU A 358 -5.18 4.65 -12.63
CA LEU A 358 -5.96 4.33 -13.84
C LEU A 358 -6.99 5.39 -14.20
N PHE A 359 -7.44 6.19 -13.23
CA PHE A 359 -8.43 7.23 -13.48
C PHE A 359 -7.81 8.50 -14.08
N ILE A 360 -6.51 8.70 -13.87
CA ILE A 360 -5.82 9.95 -14.23
C ILE A 360 -5.87 10.22 -15.74
N PRO A 361 -5.61 9.26 -16.65
CA PRO A 361 -5.65 9.51 -18.09
C PRO A 361 -7.02 9.95 -18.62
N PHE A 362 -8.11 9.54 -17.96
CA PHE A 362 -9.50 9.79 -18.37
C PHE A 362 -10.11 11.03 -17.73
N PHE A 363 -9.31 11.82 -17.02
CA PHE A 363 -9.78 12.96 -16.26
C PHE A 363 -9.65 14.27 -17.06
N TYR A 364 -10.77 14.84 -17.52
CA TYR A 364 -10.89 16.08 -18.28
C TYR A 364 -10.74 17.29 -17.38
N GLN A 365 -9.62 18.00 -17.54
CA GLN A 365 -9.24 19.12 -16.68
C GLN A 365 -9.69 20.48 -17.21
N GLU A 366 -9.95 20.61 -18.51
CA GLU A 366 -10.15 21.92 -19.15
C GLU A 366 -11.56 22.48 -18.97
N VAL A 367 -12.48 21.66 -18.45
CA VAL A 367 -13.90 21.97 -18.39
C VAL A 367 -14.29 22.36 -16.97
N ARG A 368 -15.21 23.32 -16.81
CA ARG A 368 -15.62 23.86 -15.50
C ARG A 368 -17.11 23.68 -15.25
N GLY A 369 -17.53 23.85 -13.99
CA GLY A 369 -18.94 23.86 -13.59
C GLY A 369 -19.68 22.54 -13.85
N LYS A 370 -20.92 22.62 -14.33
CA LYS A 370 -21.78 21.45 -14.60
C LYS A 370 -21.18 20.53 -15.67
N ASP A 371 -20.49 21.10 -16.65
CA ASP A 371 -19.87 20.34 -17.76
C ASP A 371 -18.66 19.53 -17.29
N PHE A 372 -17.93 20.01 -16.27
CA PHE A 372 -16.86 19.24 -15.63
C PHE A 372 -17.39 17.92 -15.05
N ILE A 373 -18.50 17.99 -14.29
CA ILE A 373 -19.12 16.81 -13.68
C ILE A 373 -19.61 15.87 -14.78
N LYS A 374 -20.27 16.41 -15.81
CA LYS A 374 -20.81 15.61 -16.92
C LYS A 374 -19.71 14.86 -17.68
N LYS A 375 -18.60 15.52 -18.01
CA LYS A 375 -17.47 14.91 -18.73
C LYS A 375 -16.65 13.95 -17.88
N ASN A 376 -16.52 14.20 -16.57
CA ASN A 376 -15.74 13.36 -15.66
C ASN A 376 -16.56 12.35 -14.85
N LYS A 377 -17.86 12.19 -15.14
CA LYS A 377 -18.79 11.45 -14.27
C LYS A 377 -18.29 10.06 -13.85
N TYR A 378 -17.72 9.28 -14.78
CA TYR A 378 -17.21 7.94 -14.48
C TYR A 378 -15.94 7.97 -13.63
N VAL A 379 -15.06 8.95 -13.85
CA VAL A 379 -13.88 9.15 -12.99
C VAL A 379 -14.32 9.56 -11.58
N LEU A 380 -15.23 10.52 -11.46
CA LEU A 380 -15.73 10.99 -10.17
C LEU A 380 -16.46 9.87 -9.41
N MET A 381 -17.30 9.07 -10.09
CA MET A 381 -17.93 7.88 -9.50
C MET A 381 -16.88 6.85 -9.08
N GLY A 382 -15.81 6.66 -9.85
CA GLY A 382 -14.67 5.81 -9.47
C GLY A 382 -13.96 6.31 -8.21
N LEU A 383 -13.69 7.61 -8.09
CA LEU A 383 -13.10 8.21 -6.88
C LEU A 383 -14.01 8.05 -5.66
N ILE A 384 -15.32 8.25 -5.84
CA ILE A 384 -16.33 8.00 -4.80
C ILE A 384 -16.33 6.52 -4.41
N SER A 385 -16.21 5.61 -5.37
CA SER A 385 -16.17 4.16 -5.12
C SER A 385 -14.96 3.76 -4.29
N VAL A 386 -13.77 4.25 -4.66
CA VAL A 386 -12.55 4.00 -3.87
C VAL A 386 -12.71 4.58 -2.47
N SER A 387 -13.21 5.82 -2.34
CA SER A 387 -13.47 6.44 -1.03
C SER A 387 -14.49 5.66 -0.21
N GLY A 388 -15.57 5.18 -0.84
CA GLY A 388 -16.60 4.38 -0.21
C GLY A 388 -16.04 3.09 0.35
N ILE A 389 -15.12 2.42 -0.37
CA ILE A 389 -14.39 1.24 0.13
C ILE A 389 -13.58 1.58 1.40
N TYR A 390 -12.95 2.75 1.46
CA TYR A 390 -12.24 3.23 2.66
C TYR A 390 -13.15 3.45 3.88
N PHE A 391 -14.46 3.70 3.69
CA PHE A 391 -15.43 3.99 4.75
C PHE A 391 -16.31 2.81 5.18
N THR A 392 -16.50 1.82 4.31
CA THR A 392 -17.49 0.75 4.48
C THR A 392 -16.94 -0.53 5.10
N TRP A 393 -15.66 -0.54 5.48
CA TRP A 393 -15.08 -1.75 6.04
C TRP A 393 -15.64 -2.04 7.45
N GLU A 394 -16.25 -3.22 7.60
CA GLU A 394 -17.09 -3.60 8.74
C GLU A 394 -16.38 -4.45 9.80
N GLY A 395 -15.06 -4.68 9.66
CA GLY A 395 -14.25 -5.40 10.67
C GLY A 395 -14.15 -4.71 12.04
N VAL A 396 -14.93 -3.64 12.25
CA VAL A 396 -14.82 -2.67 13.34
C VAL A 396 -15.66 -3.03 14.56
N LEU A 397 -16.70 -3.87 14.42
CA LEU A 397 -17.58 -4.19 15.55
C LEU A 397 -16.81 -4.82 16.73
N GLY A 398 -15.65 -5.45 16.48
CA GLY A 398 -14.77 -5.99 17.52
C GLY A 398 -13.76 -5.00 18.14
N PHE A 399 -13.48 -3.85 17.51
CA PHE A 399 -12.37 -2.95 17.90
C PHE A 399 -12.79 -1.51 18.21
N ASN A 400 -13.90 -1.03 17.66
CA ASN A 400 -14.46 0.29 17.99
C ASN A 400 -15.98 0.29 17.76
N PRO A 401 -16.80 0.06 18.81
CA PRO A 401 -18.26 0.00 18.68
C PRO A 401 -18.90 1.34 18.25
N HIS A 402 -18.15 2.44 18.28
CA HIS A 402 -18.62 3.77 17.92
C HIS A 402 -18.26 4.18 16.50
N TYR A 403 -17.60 3.32 15.71
CA TYR A 403 -17.40 3.60 14.30
C TYR A 403 -18.75 3.51 13.57
N PRO A 404 -19.24 4.60 12.95
CA PRO A 404 -20.51 4.56 12.28
C PRO A 404 -20.41 3.57 11.13
N ASN A 405 -21.30 2.57 11.12
CA ASN A 405 -21.42 1.63 10.00
C ASN A 405 -22.05 2.35 8.79
N LEU A 406 -21.33 3.32 8.25
CA LEU A 406 -21.77 4.12 7.12
C LEU A 406 -21.99 3.16 5.95
N PHE A 407 -23.19 3.14 5.40
CA PHE A 407 -23.61 2.33 4.26
C PHE A 407 -23.73 0.80 4.51
N GLY A 408 -24.01 0.37 5.73
CA GLY A 408 -24.29 -1.06 6.02
C GLY A 408 -23.09 -1.97 5.79
N GLY A 409 -21.90 -1.40 5.95
CA GLY A 409 -20.60 -2.04 6.04
C GLY A 409 -20.30 -2.99 4.91
N SER A 410 -20.35 -4.29 5.15
CA SER A 410 -20.06 -5.28 4.11
C SER A 410 -20.93 -5.07 2.85
N ALA A 411 -22.21 -4.76 3.01
CA ALA A 411 -23.08 -4.44 1.88
C ALA A 411 -22.60 -3.19 1.10
N GLY A 412 -22.29 -2.11 1.81
CA GLY A 412 -21.73 -0.89 1.20
C GLY A 412 -20.41 -1.16 0.49
N TRP A 413 -19.55 -1.97 1.08
CA TRP A 413 -18.27 -2.36 0.51
C TRP A 413 -18.43 -3.10 -0.82
N LEU A 414 -19.39 -4.02 -0.92
CA LEU A 414 -19.74 -4.68 -2.19
C LEU A 414 -20.24 -3.70 -3.22
N ILE A 415 -21.19 -2.84 -2.83
CA ILE A 415 -21.80 -1.86 -3.74
C ILE A 415 -20.73 -0.97 -4.33
N PHE A 416 -19.85 -0.40 -3.51
CA PHE A 416 -18.78 0.47 -3.99
C PHE A 416 -17.77 -0.28 -4.84
N THR A 417 -17.51 -1.56 -4.58
CA THR A 417 -16.62 -2.29 -5.48
C THR A 417 -17.27 -2.65 -6.81
N ILE A 418 -18.55 -3.06 -6.81
CA ILE A 418 -19.29 -3.27 -8.07
C ILE A 418 -19.31 -1.98 -8.88
N LEU A 419 -19.57 -0.84 -8.23
CA LEU A 419 -19.53 0.48 -8.85
C LEU A 419 -18.14 0.79 -9.42
N LEU A 420 -17.07 0.48 -8.68
CA LEU A 420 -15.69 0.61 -9.17
C LEU A 420 -15.46 -0.22 -10.43
N GLY A 421 -15.90 -1.48 -10.44
CA GLY A 421 -15.80 -2.38 -11.60
C GLY A 421 -16.54 -1.85 -12.82
N ILE A 422 -17.78 -1.37 -12.64
CA ILE A 422 -18.59 -0.75 -13.70
C ILE A 422 -17.88 0.49 -14.26
N CYS A 423 -17.33 1.35 -13.39
CA CYS A 423 -16.59 2.55 -13.81
C CYS A 423 -15.37 2.17 -14.64
N LEU A 424 -14.58 1.19 -14.19
CA LEU A 424 -13.39 0.73 -14.92
C LEU A 424 -13.75 0.10 -16.27
N LEU A 425 -14.79 -0.72 -16.34
CA LEU A 425 -15.28 -1.30 -17.59
C LEU A 425 -15.71 -0.21 -18.57
N LYS A 426 -16.44 0.79 -18.09
CA LYS A 426 -16.89 1.90 -18.93
C LYS A 426 -15.72 2.73 -19.46
N LEU A 427 -14.75 3.05 -18.59
CA LEU A 427 -13.52 3.74 -19.01
C LEU A 427 -12.70 2.93 -20.01
N TYR A 428 -12.67 1.61 -19.89
CA TYR A 428 -12.03 0.74 -20.88
C TYR A 428 -12.72 0.81 -22.24
N LEU A 429 -14.06 0.74 -22.28
CA LEU A 429 -14.82 0.86 -23.53
C LEU A 429 -14.65 2.25 -24.18
N ASP A 430 -14.50 3.29 -23.36
CA ASP A 430 -14.30 4.66 -23.85
C ASP A 430 -12.83 4.94 -24.25
N LYS A 431 -11.89 4.02 -23.95
CA LYS A 431 -10.44 4.17 -24.23
C LYS A 431 -10.13 4.30 -25.72
N ASP A 432 -10.88 3.62 -26.57
CA ASP A 432 -10.67 3.65 -28.02
C ASP A 432 -11.06 5.00 -28.65
N PHE A 433 -11.96 5.76 -28.01
CA PHE A 433 -12.33 7.11 -28.47
C PHE A 433 -11.23 8.14 -28.19
N TYR A 434 -10.59 8.08 -27.02
CA TYR A 434 -9.63 9.10 -26.57
C TYR A 434 -8.20 8.95 -27.11
N ILE A 435 -7.80 7.74 -27.50
CA ILE A 435 -6.47 7.53 -28.14
C ILE A 435 -6.48 8.04 -29.59
N VAL A 436 -7.64 8.07 -30.25
CA VAL A 436 -7.78 8.55 -31.63
C VAL A 436 -7.76 10.09 -31.68
N GLU A 437 -8.45 10.78 -30.76
CA GLU A 437 -8.44 12.26 -30.73
C GLU A 437 -7.04 12.85 -30.42
N ARG A 438 -6.24 12.22 -29.53
CA ARG A 438 -4.88 12.72 -29.23
C ARG A 438 -3.85 12.52 -30.34
N LYS A 439 -4.11 11.68 -31.35
CA LYS A 439 -3.21 11.52 -32.49
C LYS A 439 -3.41 12.56 -33.59
N GLN A 440 -4.45 13.40 -33.48
CA GLN A 440 -4.77 14.43 -34.49
C GLN A 440 -4.41 15.85 -34.06
N GLU A 441 -3.73 16.03 -32.93
CA GLU A 441 -3.13 17.31 -32.53
C GLU A 441 -1.59 17.21 -32.55
N LEU A 442 -1.02 17.25 -33.74
CA LEU A 442 0.40 17.54 -33.99
C LEU A 442 0.52 18.57 -35.11
#